data_AF-A0A9D7VLL0-F1
#
_entry.id   AF-A0A9D7VLL0-F1
#
_cell.length_a   1.000
_cell.length_b   1.000
_cell.length_c   1.000
_cell.angle_alpha   90.00
_cell.angle_beta   90.00
_cell.angle_gamma   90.00
#
_symmetry.space_group_name_H-M   'P 1'
#
loop_
_entity.id
_entity.type
_entity.pdbx_description
1 polymer ?
#
loop_
_entity_poly.entity_id
_entity_poly.type
_entity_poly.pdbx_seq_one_letter_code
_entity_poly.pdbx_strand_id
1 'polypeptide(L)'
;MPIPNAFHRISRSRTSIGRLIMNQAVMAGIGNIYRTEILWRQGIHPDRPGREISRAEFDAIWTDAVHVLQIGVRKNAIVTVDNAPPGRSRYRERVNIFNKDRCPKCDGAIVRMEIDTRRAFACEVCQPAC
;
A
#
# COMPACT_ATOMS: atom_id res chain seq x y z
N MET A 1 -13.91 -0.53 -12.29
CA MET A 1 -13.18 0.04 -13.44
C MET A 1 -12.18 1.05 -12.93
N PRO A 2 -10.97 1.17 -13.52
CA PRO A 2 -10.07 2.24 -13.18
C PRO A 2 -10.70 3.61 -13.42
N ILE A 3 -10.42 4.55 -12.54
CA ILE A 3 -10.73 5.96 -12.80
C ILE A 3 -9.97 6.32 -14.09
N PRO A 4 -10.65 6.79 -15.15
CA PRO A 4 -9.99 7.15 -16.39
C PRO A 4 -8.79 8.06 -16.08
N ASN A 5 -7.62 7.70 -16.61
CA ASN A 5 -6.35 8.42 -16.47
C ASN A 5 -5.61 8.33 -15.11
N ALA A 6 -5.91 7.36 -14.23
CA ALA A 6 -5.18 7.18 -12.97
C ALA A 6 -3.65 7.07 -13.16
N PHE A 7 -3.19 6.22 -14.10
CA PHE A 7 -1.77 6.10 -14.42
C PHE A 7 -1.16 7.43 -14.87
N HIS A 8 -1.83 8.15 -15.78
CA HIS A 8 -1.35 9.44 -16.30
C HIS A 8 -1.22 10.50 -15.20
N ARG A 9 -2.12 10.50 -14.20
CA ARG A 9 -2.02 11.38 -13.02
C ARG A 9 -0.81 11.05 -12.15
N ILE A 10 -0.50 9.76 -11.99
CA ILE A 10 0.65 9.30 -11.21
C ILE A 10 1.96 9.59 -11.95
N SER A 11 2.09 9.15 -13.20
CA SER A 11 3.34 9.20 -13.98
C SER A 11 3.80 10.61 -14.35
N ARG A 12 2.96 11.63 -14.16
CA ARG A 12 3.32 13.04 -14.35
C ARG A 12 3.58 13.80 -13.05
N SER A 13 3.35 13.16 -11.91
CA SER A 13 3.42 13.83 -10.62
C SER A 13 4.79 13.69 -9.97
N ARG A 14 5.29 14.79 -9.39
CA ARG A 14 6.48 14.78 -8.52
C ARG A 14 6.13 14.39 -7.08
N THR A 15 4.84 14.33 -6.76
CA THR A 15 4.34 13.90 -5.46
C THR A 15 4.62 12.42 -5.24
N SER A 16 4.85 12.02 -4.00
CA SER A 16 5.12 10.62 -3.66
C SER A 16 3.94 9.70 -3.95
N ILE A 17 4.24 8.46 -4.33
CA ILE A 17 3.24 7.43 -4.64
C ILE A 17 2.32 7.16 -3.44
N GLY A 18 2.86 7.20 -2.22
CA GLY A 18 2.09 7.05 -0.99
C GLY A 18 0.99 8.10 -0.81
N ARG A 19 1.19 9.34 -1.27
CA ARG A 19 0.13 10.37 -1.29
C ARG A 19 -0.84 10.15 -2.44
N LEU A 20 -0.31 9.82 -3.63
CA LEU A 20 -1.10 9.70 -4.84
C LEU A 20 -2.14 8.58 -4.77
N ILE A 21 -1.79 7.40 -4.24
CA ILE A 21 -2.74 6.28 -4.14
C ILE A 21 -3.81 6.49 -3.07
N MET A 22 -3.62 7.43 -2.14
CA MET A 22 -4.62 7.82 -1.15
C MET A 22 -5.62 8.85 -1.70
N ASN A 23 -5.29 9.52 -2.80
CA ASN A 23 -6.18 10.46 -3.44
C ASN A 23 -7.37 9.70 -4.05
N GLN A 24 -8.56 9.93 -3.54
CA GLN A 24 -9.78 9.23 -3.99
C GLN A 24 -10.16 9.55 -5.44
N ALA A 25 -9.64 10.64 -6.01
CA ALA A 25 -9.76 10.94 -7.43
C ALA A 25 -8.75 10.16 -8.30
N VAL A 26 -7.81 9.43 -7.71
CA VAL A 26 -6.82 8.58 -8.40
C VAL A 26 -7.13 7.10 -8.15
N MET A 27 -7.26 6.70 -6.89
CA MET A 27 -7.65 5.35 -6.48
C MET A 27 -8.67 5.42 -5.34
N ALA A 28 -9.93 5.13 -5.66
CA ALA A 28 -11.00 5.09 -4.66
C ALA A 28 -10.91 3.83 -3.79
N GLY A 29 -11.21 3.97 -2.50
CA GLY A 29 -11.24 2.85 -1.53
C GLY A 29 -9.90 2.55 -0.86
N ILE A 30 -8.80 3.14 -1.34
CA ILE A 30 -7.49 3.01 -0.69
C ILE A 30 -7.45 3.91 0.55
N GLY A 31 -7.28 3.28 1.70
CA GLY A 31 -7.05 3.91 3.00
C GLY A 31 -5.62 3.72 3.50
N ASN A 32 -5.31 4.26 4.68
CA ASN A 32 -3.94 4.31 5.21
C ASN A 32 -3.27 2.93 5.37
N ILE A 33 -4.04 1.95 5.85
CA ILE A 33 -3.55 0.57 6.01
C ILE A 33 -3.28 -0.03 4.63
N TYR A 34 -4.24 0.06 3.70
CA TYR A 34 -4.06 -0.43 2.33
C TYR A 34 -2.87 0.22 1.62
N ARG A 35 -2.67 1.54 1.76
CA ARG A 35 -1.49 2.24 1.22
C ARG A 35 -0.20 1.55 1.65
N THR A 36 -0.04 1.37 2.95
CA THR A 36 1.16 0.76 3.56
C THR A 36 1.36 -0.66 3.02
N GLU A 37 0.29 -1.45 3.05
CA GLU A 37 0.34 -2.86 2.74
C GLU A 37 0.58 -3.14 1.24
N ILE A 38 -0.13 -2.43 0.36
CA ILE A 38 0.00 -2.59 -1.10
C ILE A 38 1.41 -2.17 -1.55
N LEU A 39 1.91 -1.02 -1.08
CA LEU A 39 3.24 -0.56 -1.46
C LEU A 39 4.34 -1.50 -0.97
N TRP A 40 4.20 -2.08 0.22
CA TRP A 40 5.13 -3.11 0.71
C TRP A 40 5.05 -4.41 -0.09
N ARG A 41 3.83 -4.87 -0.43
CA ARG A 41 3.63 -6.06 -1.28
C ARG A 41 4.29 -5.90 -2.65
N GLN A 42 4.31 -4.68 -3.20
CA GLN A 42 4.97 -4.36 -4.46
C GLN A 42 6.45 -3.96 -4.32
N GLY A 43 7.00 -3.89 -3.10
CA GLY A 43 8.40 -3.49 -2.88
C GLY A 43 8.71 -2.02 -3.23
N ILE A 44 7.70 -1.14 -3.21
CA ILE A 44 7.83 0.26 -3.62
C ILE A 44 7.86 1.15 -2.37
N HIS A 45 8.91 1.98 -2.24
CA HIS A 45 8.99 2.92 -1.14
C HIS A 45 7.89 4.00 -1.25
N PRO A 46 7.18 4.34 -0.15
CA PRO A 46 6.05 5.26 -0.20
C PRO A 46 6.43 6.68 -0.62
N ASP A 47 7.68 7.10 -0.41
CA ASP A 47 8.18 8.42 -0.85
C ASP A 47 8.60 8.48 -2.32
N ARG A 48 8.62 7.34 -3.03
CA ARG A 48 9.01 7.30 -4.44
C ARG A 48 8.10 8.22 -5.27
N PRO A 49 8.63 9.18 -6.04
CA PRO A 49 7.82 10.07 -6.87
C PRO A 49 6.94 9.30 -7.85
N GLY A 50 5.69 9.75 -8.05
CA GLY A 50 4.76 9.12 -8.98
C GLY A 50 5.30 9.01 -10.40
N ARG A 51 6.07 10.02 -10.85
CA ARG A 51 6.75 10.04 -12.16
C ARG A 51 7.81 8.96 -12.35
N GLU A 52 8.27 8.33 -11.28
CA GLU A 52 9.24 7.22 -11.31
C GLU A 52 8.55 5.86 -11.26
N ILE A 53 7.21 5.83 -11.18
CA ILE A 53 6.43 4.61 -11.24
C ILE A 53 6.20 4.24 -12.71
N SER A 54 6.75 3.10 -13.10
CA SER A 54 6.54 2.51 -14.42
C SER A 54 5.09 2.04 -14.60
N ARG A 55 4.70 1.82 -15.86
CA ARG A 55 3.37 1.28 -16.17
C ARG A 55 3.14 -0.10 -15.53
N ALA A 56 4.16 -0.96 -15.56
CA ALA A 56 4.09 -2.30 -14.99
C ALA A 56 3.91 -2.26 -13.46
N GLU A 57 4.65 -1.40 -12.76
CA GLU A 57 4.49 -1.20 -11.31
C GLU A 57 3.10 -0.65 -10.98
N PHE A 58 2.59 0.31 -11.76
CA PHE A 58 1.23 0.80 -11.58
C PHE A 58 0.17 -0.30 -11.76
N ASP A 59 0.28 -1.11 -12.82
CA ASP A 59 -0.66 -2.20 -13.07
C ASP A 59 -0.59 -3.27 -11.96
N ALA A 60 0.59 -3.52 -11.38
CA ALA A 60 0.78 -4.41 -10.25
C ALA A 60 0.12 -3.85 -8.96
N ILE A 61 0.37 -2.56 -8.64
CA ILE A 61 -0.31 -1.85 -7.54
C ILE A 61 -1.82 -1.93 -7.72
N TRP A 62 -2.31 -1.67 -8.93
CA TRP A 62 -3.74 -1.66 -9.23
C TRP A 62 -4.38 -3.03 -9.04
N THR A 63 -3.74 -4.07 -9.59
CA THR A 63 -4.24 -5.44 -9.51
C THR A 63 -4.30 -5.92 -8.06
N ASP A 64 -3.24 -5.67 -7.28
CA ASP A 64 -3.17 -6.02 -5.87
C ASP A 64 -4.21 -5.25 -5.04
N ALA A 65 -4.36 -3.94 -5.31
CA ALA A 65 -5.37 -3.10 -4.68
C ALA A 65 -6.80 -3.65 -4.87
N VAL A 66 -7.18 -3.96 -6.12
CA VAL A 66 -8.50 -4.55 -6.43
C VAL A 66 -8.67 -5.88 -5.69
N HIS A 67 -7.65 -6.72 -5.69
CA HIS A 67 -7.67 -8.02 -5.03
C HIS A 67 -7.92 -7.90 -3.52
N VAL A 68 -7.11 -7.12 -2.80
CA VAL A 68 -7.21 -7.01 -1.34
C VAL A 68 -8.48 -6.26 -0.90
N LEU A 69 -8.96 -5.29 -1.69
CA LEU A 69 -10.23 -4.62 -1.41
C LEU A 69 -11.42 -5.58 -1.55
N GLN A 70 -11.44 -6.44 -2.57
CA GLN A 70 -12.47 -7.47 -2.73
C GLN A 70 -12.46 -8.48 -1.58
N ILE A 71 -11.28 -8.86 -1.07
CA ILE A 71 -11.18 -9.67 0.15
C ILE A 71 -11.75 -8.88 1.34
N GLY A 72 -11.39 -7.60 1.45
CA GLY A 72 -11.81 -6.73 2.53
C GLY A 72 -13.33 -6.65 2.67
N VAL A 73 -14.03 -6.45 1.54
CA VAL A 73 -15.50 -6.46 1.48
C VAL A 73 -16.06 -7.82 1.90
N ARG A 74 -15.56 -8.93 1.33
CA ARG A 74 -16.06 -10.28 1.64
C ARG A 74 -15.85 -10.70 3.09
N LYS A 75 -14.77 -10.25 3.71
CA LYS A 75 -14.40 -10.61 5.09
C LYS A 75 -14.87 -9.58 6.12
N ASN A 76 -15.41 -8.44 5.67
CA ASN A 76 -15.74 -7.28 6.50
C ASN A 76 -14.60 -6.89 7.46
N ALA A 77 -13.35 -6.95 6.96
CA ALA A 77 -12.12 -6.73 7.71
C ALA A 77 -10.96 -6.49 6.73
N ILE A 78 -9.94 -5.73 7.11
CA ILE A 78 -8.76 -5.53 6.24
C ILE A 78 -7.89 -6.79 6.28
N VAL A 79 -7.69 -7.42 5.13
CA VAL A 79 -6.89 -8.64 4.99
C VAL A 79 -5.96 -8.51 3.79
N THR A 80 -4.67 -8.36 4.07
CA THR A 80 -3.59 -8.21 3.08
C THR A 80 -2.52 -9.29 3.21
N VAL A 81 -2.70 -10.20 4.18
CA VAL A 81 -1.87 -11.40 4.36
C VAL A 81 -2.57 -12.58 3.72
N ASP A 82 -1.91 -13.22 2.76
CA ASP A 82 -2.43 -14.39 2.07
C ASP A 82 -2.50 -15.59 3.02
N ASN A 83 -3.60 -16.35 2.97
CA ASN A 83 -3.85 -17.56 3.79
C ASN A 83 -3.75 -17.37 5.31
N ALA A 84 -3.87 -16.14 5.83
CA ALA A 84 -3.73 -15.90 7.26
C ALA A 84 -4.92 -16.40 8.11
N PRO A 85 -4.66 -17.01 9.28
CA PRO A 85 -5.70 -17.38 10.23
C PRO A 85 -6.45 -16.13 10.74
N PRO A 86 -7.65 -16.28 11.34
CA PRO A 86 -8.38 -15.17 11.95
C PRO A 86 -7.51 -14.22 12.77
N GLY A 87 -7.48 -12.95 12.38
CA GLY A 87 -6.80 -11.91 13.14
C GLY A 87 -7.42 -11.79 14.53
N ARG A 88 -6.57 -11.69 15.56
CA ARG A 88 -7.01 -11.59 16.97
C ARG A 88 -7.43 -10.18 17.37
N SER A 89 -7.28 -9.18 16.48
CA SER A 89 -7.67 -7.80 16.77
C SER A 89 -9.19 -7.64 16.79
N ARG A 90 -9.67 -6.60 17.48
CA ARG A 90 -11.10 -6.22 17.51
C ARG A 90 -11.70 -6.10 16.09
N TYR A 91 -10.90 -5.62 15.15
CA TYR A 91 -11.26 -5.40 13.75
C TYR A 91 -10.94 -6.60 12.84
N ARG A 92 -10.41 -7.70 13.41
CA ARG A 92 -10.04 -8.95 12.71
C ARG A 92 -9.08 -8.74 11.53
N GLU A 93 -8.33 -7.64 11.60
CA GLU A 93 -7.38 -7.23 10.58
C GLU A 93 -6.22 -8.21 10.50
N ARG A 94 -5.73 -8.44 9.29
CA ARG A 94 -4.56 -9.26 9.00
C ARG A 94 -3.67 -8.45 8.08
N VAL A 95 -2.61 -7.88 8.66
CA VAL A 95 -1.68 -6.97 7.99
C VAL A 95 -0.26 -7.50 8.10
N ASN A 96 0.59 -7.16 7.14
CA ASN A 96 1.97 -7.60 7.06
C ASN A 96 2.90 -6.71 7.87
N ILE A 97 2.84 -5.38 7.66
CA ILE A 97 3.80 -4.43 8.23
C ILE A 97 3.14 -3.26 8.96
N PHE A 98 1.86 -2.99 8.73
CA PHE A 98 1.18 -1.88 9.39
C PHE A 98 1.21 -2.04 10.93
N ASN A 99 1.76 -1.03 11.62
CA ASN A 99 1.92 -1.02 13.07
C ASN A 99 2.70 -2.23 13.62
N LYS A 100 3.75 -2.64 12.90
CA LYS A 100 4.74 -3.63 13.34
C LYS A 100 6.16 -3.05 13.27
N ASP A 101 7.08 -3.68 13.98
CA ASP A 101 8.47 -3.22 14.09
C ASP A 101 9.45 -4.04 13.23
N ARG A 102 9.07 -5.25 12.81
CA ARG A 102 9.90 -6.17 12.03
C ARG A 102 9.21 -6.66 10.76
N CYS A 103 9.95 -6.65 9.66
CA CYS A 103 9.45 -7.08 8.36
C CYS A 103 9.32 -8.61 8.30
N PRO A 104 8.15 -9.16 7.93
CA PRO A 104 7.97 -10.62 7.87
C PRO A 104 8.73 -11.29 6.72
N LYS A 105 9.24 -10.52 5.75
CA LYS A 105 9.97 -11.05 4.58
C LYS A 105 11.48 -11.12 4.78
N CYS A 106 12.06 -10.13 5.46
CA CYS A 106 13.52 -10.01 5.58
C CYS A 106 14.03 -9.79 7.01
N ASP A 107 13.14 -9.79 8.02
CA ASP A 107 13.42 -9.50 9.44
C ASP A 107 14.04 -8.11 9.73
N GLY A 108 14.17 -7.27 8.70
CA GLY A 108 14.63 -5.88 8.83
C GLY A 108 13.65 -5.01 9.62
N ALA A 109 14.15 -3.91 10.17
CA ALA A 109 13.33 -2.95 10.89
C ALA A 109 12.28 -2.30 9.97
N ILE A 110 11.07 -2.15 10.49
CA ILE A 110 10.01 -1.35 9.86
C ILE A 110 10.13 0.08 10.40
N VAL A 111 10.30 1.03 9.49
CA VAL A 111 10.31 2.45 9.83
C VAL A 111 8.89 3.00 9.83
N ARG A 112 8.58 3.80 10.86
CA ARG A 112 7.34 4.57 10.93
C ARG A 112 7.60 5.98 10.41
N MET A 113 6.78 6.40 9.46
CA MET A 113 6.82 7.74 8.87
C MET A 113 5.43 8.38 8.86
N GLU A 114 5.33 9.63 8.43
CA GLU A 114 4.09 10.37 8.38
C GLU A 114 3.85 10.94 6.98
N ILE A 115 2.68 10.62 6.41
CA ILE A 115 2.27 11.09 5.09
C ILE A 115 0.86 11.66 5.23
N ASP A 116 0.73 12.98 5.02
CA ASP A 116 -0.52 13.75 5.21
C ASP A 116 -1.13 13.50 6.60
N THR A 117 -0.34 13.73 7.66
CA THR A 117 -0.69 13.54 9.09
C THR A 117 -1.15 12.13 9.48
N ARG A 118 -0.97 11.15 8.58
CA ARG A 118 -1.30 9.74 8.82
C ARG A 118 -0.04 8.91 8.86
N ARG A 119 0.10 8.09 9.90
CA ARG A 119 1.21 7.13 10.07
C ARG A 119 1.26 6.16 8.90
N ALA A 120 2.40 6.05 8.24
CA ALA A 120 2.71 5.01 7.27
C ALA A 120 3.91 4.20 7.77
N PHE A 121 4.05 2.99 7.23
CA PHE A 121 5.12 2.08 7.59
C PHE A 121 5.82 1.60 6.33
N ALA A 122 7.14 1.43 6.39
CA ALA A 122 7.94 0.92 5.28
C ALA A 122 9.06 0.01 5.81
N CYS A 123 9.48 -0.95 5.01
CA CYS A 123 10.69 -1.73 5.27
C CYS A 123 11.80 -1.23 4.36
N GLU A 124 12.85 -0.61 4.91
CA GLU A 124 13.95 -0.02 4.12
C GLU A 124 14.74 -1.06 3.30
N VAL A 125 14.70 -2.32 3.70
CA VAL A 125 15.35 -3.43 2.97
C VAL A 125 14.49 -3.91 1.80
N CYS A 126 13.18 -4.07 1.99
CA CYS A 126 12.27 -4.57 0.96
C CYS A 126 11.72 -3.47 0.04
N GLN A 127 11.77 -2.23 0.49
CA GLN A 127 11.30 -1.04 -0.22
C GLN A 127 12.45 -0.02 -0.19
N PRO A 128 13.54 -0.23 -0.94
CA PRO A 128 14.67 0.69 -0.92
C PRO A 128 14.21 2.09 -1.34
N ALA A 129 14.63 3.11 -0.58
CA ALA A 129 14.47 4.49 -1.00
C ALA A 129 15.29 4.72 -2.29
N CYS A 130 14.69 5.43 -3.25
CA CYS A 130 15.36 5.82 -4.49
C CYS A 130 16.28 7.01 -4.27
#